data_AF-A0A0B7J216-F1
#
_entry.id   AF-A0A0B7J216-F1
#
_cell.length_a   1.000
_cell.length_b   1.000
_cell.length_c   1.000
_cell.angle_alpha   90.00
_cell.angle_beta   90.00
_cell.angle_gamma   90.00
#
_symmetry.space_group_name_H-M   'P 1'
#
loop_
_entity.id
_entity.type
_entity.pdbx_description
1 polymer ?
#
loop_
_entity_poly.entity_id
_entity_poly.type
_entity_poly.pdbx_seq_one_letter_code
_entity_poly.pdbx_strand_id
1 'polypeptide(L)' 'MRIHEITTIKPIKTLTPSAARINALKQTKDRAADALTAERTRQKQAKATERVQKAQQALAKARLN' A
#
# COMPACT_ATOMS: atom_id res chain seq x y z
N MET A 1 -18.20 14.13 -47.68
CA MET A 1 -17.01 14.00 -46.81
C MET A 1 -15.83 13.56 -47.65
N ARG A 2 -14.69 14.27 -47.57
CA ARG A 2 -13.47 13.97 -48.34
C ARG A 2 -12.49 13.24 -47.41
N ILE A 3 -11.92 12.13 -47.87
CA ILE A 3 -11.06 11.18 -47.12
C ILE A 3 -9.76 11.83 -46.57
N HIS A 4 -9.48 13.08 -46.95
CA HIS A 4 -8.28 13.84 -46.58
C HIS A 4 -8.28 14.40 -45.14
N GLU A 5 -9.36 14.20 -44.38
CA GLU A 5 -9.48 14.65 -42.98
C GLU A 5 -9.09 13.58 -41.94
N ILE A 6 -8.59 12.41 -42.37
CA ILE A 6 -8.00 11.44 -41.45
C ILE A 6 -6.60 11.97 -41.09
N THR A 7 -6.56 12.92 -40.16
CA THR A 7 -5.32 13.37 -39.54
C THR A 7 -4.64 12.17 -38.92
N THR A 8 -3.45 11.86 -39.44
CA THR A 8 -2.47 10.88 -38.96
C THR A 8 -2.64 10.57 -37.47
N ILE A 9 -3.29 9.45 -37.15
CA ILE A 9 -3.33 8.92 -35.79
C ILE A 9 -1.87 8.68 -35.40
N LYS A 10 -1.33 9.50 -34.49
CA LYS A 10 0.04 9.33 -34.02
C LYS A 10 0.16 7.92 -33.42
N PRO A 11 1.14 7.10 -33.84
CA PRO A 11 1.33 5.79 -33.24
C PRO A 11 1.50 5.94 -31.73
N ILE A 12 0.60 5.31 -30.96
CA ILE A 12 0.74 5.22 -29.51
C ILE A 12 2.01 4.41 -29.28
N LYS A 13 3.03 5.05 -28.67
CA LYS A 13 4.31 4.38 -28.39
C LYS A 13 4.03 3.26 -27.39
N THR A 14 3.93 2.03 -27.88
CA THR A 14 3.70 0.85 -27.05
C THR A 14 4.84 0.69 -26.06
N LEU A 15 4.50 0.44 -24.79
CA LEU A 15 5.50 0.18 -23.76
C LEU A 15 6.32 -1.04 -24.19
N THR A 16 7.64 -0.86 -24.39
CA THR A 16 8.50 -1.99 -24.77
C THR A 16 8.48 -3.04 -23.66
N PRO A 17 8.64 -4.34 -23.96
CA PRO A 17 8.64 -5.38 -22.94
C PRO A 17 9.63 -5.11 -21.79
N SER A 18 10.78 -4.51 -22.09
CA SER A 18 11.76 -4.09 -21.08
C SER A 18 11.25 -2.94 -20.19
N ALA A 19 10.60 -1.93 -20.76
CA ALA A 19 10.01 -0.85 -19.98
C ALA A 19 8.82 -1.34 -19.12
N ALA A 20 8.03 -2.30 -19.62
CA ALA A 20 6.97 -2.95 -18.87
C ALA A 20 7.52 -3.72 -17.66
N ARG A 21 8.60 -4.49 -17.84
CA ARG A 21 9.28 -5.19 -16.73
C ARG A 21 9.79 -4.21 -15.67
N ILE A 22 10.44 -3.12 -16.07
CA ILE A 22 10.94 -2.10 -15.13
C ILE A 22 9.79 -1.49 -14.33
N ASN A 23 8.67 -1.14 -14.99
CA ASN A 23 7.51 -0.59 -14.31
C ASN A 23 6.88 -1.59 -13.34
N ALA A 24 6.78 -2.87 -13.74
CA ALA A 24 6.28 -3.92 -12.85
C ALA A 24 7.17 -4.09 -11.60
N LEU A 25 8.49 -4.02 -11.78
CA LEU A 25 9.45 -4.08 -10.66
C LEU A 25 9.29 -2.89 -9.71
N LYS A 26 9.18 -1.66 -10.24
CA LYS A 26 8.93 -0.46 -9.43
C LYS A 26 7.64 -0.59 -8.62
N GLN A 27 6.54 -0.97 -9.28
CA GLN A 27 5.25 -1.17 -8.60
C GLN A 27 5.32 -2.26 -7.54
N THR A 28 6.11 -3.31 -7.75
CA THR A 28 6.29 -4.40 -6.77
C THR A 28 7.06 -3.90 -5.56
N LYS A 29 8.13 -3.11 -5.76
CA LYS A 29 8.89 -2.46 -4.69
C LYS A 29 7.98 -1.57 -3.84
N ASP A 30 7.19 -0.71 -4.48
CA ASP A 30 6.33 0.24 -3.77
C ASP A 30 5.26 -0.49 -2.96
N ARG A 31 4.60 -1.50 -3.55
CA ARG A 31 3.64 -2.36 -2.84
C ARG A 31 4.26 -3.08 -1.65
N ALA A 32 5.50 -3.56 -1.77
CA ALA A 32 6.19 -4.21 -0.66
C ALA A 32 6.51 -3.22 0.49
N ALA A 33 6.91 -1.99 0.14
CA ALA A 33 7.16 -0.93 1.12
C ALA A 33 5.88 -0.52 1.88
N ASP A 34 4.76 -0.41 1.17
CA ASP A 34 3.45 -0.11 1.75
C ASP A 34 2.99 -1.24 2.67
N ALA A 35 3.11 -2.50 2.24
CA ALA A 35 2.75 -3.66 3.05
C ALA A 35 3.56 -3.73 4.36
N LEU A 36 4.87 -3.47 4.30
CA LEU A 36 5.73 -3.42 5.48
C LEU A 36 5.31 -2.30 6.43
N THR A 37 4.97 -1.13 5.90
CA THR A 37 4.53 0.02 6.70
C THR A 37 3.19 -0.25 7.37
N ALA A 38 2.24 -0.83 6.64
CA ALA A 38 0.94 -1.24 7.18
C ALA A 38 1.10 -2.24 8.32
N GLU A 39 1.97 -3.24 8.17
CA GLU A 39 2.22 -4.23 9.21
C GLU A 39 2.88 -3.65 10.45
N ARG A 40 3.87 -2.76 10.29
CA ARG A 40 4.45 -2.01 11.41
C ARG A 40 3.39 -1.22 12.18
N THR A 41 2.46 -0.59 11.47
CA THR A 41 1.34 0.14 12.09
C THR A 41 0.40 -0.79 12.84
N ARG A 42 0.03 -1.93 12.25
CA ARG A 42 -0.80 -2.96 12.90
C ARG A 42 -0.16 -3.43 14.21
N GLN A 43 1.14 -3.73 14.19
CA GLN A 43 1.86 -4.17 15.39
C GLN A 43 1.92 -3.10 16.48
N LYS A 44 2.11 -1.82 16.12
CA LYS A 44 2.07 -0.71 17.08
C LYS A 44 0.70 -0.61 17.76
N GLN A 45 -0.38 -0.70 16.99
CA GLN A 45 -1.75 -0.64 17.52
C GLN A 45 -2.06 -1.84 18.42
N ALA A 46 -1.65 -3.05 18.01
CA ALA A 46 -1.81 -4.26 18.82
C ALA A 46 -1.11 -4.13 20.18
N LYS A 47 0.16 -3.66 20.18
CA LYS A 47 0.92 -3.40 21.42
C LYS A 47 0.28 -2.34 22.31
N ALA A 48 -0.26 -1.27 21.72
CA ALA A 48 -0.96 -0.23 22.48
C ALA A 48 -2.23 -0.78 23.14
N THR A 49 -3.01 -1.57 22.40
CA THR A 49 -4.22 -2.22 22.90
C THR A 49 -3.91 -3.18 24.04
N GLU A 50 -2.87 -4.02 23.89
CA GLU A 50 -2.43 -4.95 24.93
C GLU A 50 -2.03 -4.21 26.22
N ARG A 51 -1.32 -3.08 26.10
CA ARG A 51 -0.94 -2.24 27.25
C ARG A 51 -2.16 -1.69 27.98
N VAL A 52 -3.14 -1.17 27.23
CA VAL A 52 -4.40 -0.65 27.81
C VAL A 52 -5.16 -1.76 28.53
N GLN A 53 -5.30 -2.93 27.92
CA GLN A 53 -5.97 -4.08 28.53
C GLN A 53 -5.27 -4.52 29.83
N LYS A 54 -3.94 -4.62 29.83
CA LYS A 54 -3.16 -4.96 31.03
C LYS A 54 -3.35 -3.91 32.14
N ALA A 55 -3.33 -2.63 31.80
CA ALA A 55 -3.56 -1.55 32.75
C ALA A 55 -4.97 -1.59 33.36
N GLN A 56 -5.99 -1.86 32.54
CA GLN A 56 -7.37 -2.02 32.99
C GLN A 56 -7.54 -3.24 33.91
N GLN A 57 -6.91 -4.37 33.57
CA GLN A 57 -6.92 -5.56 34.44
C GLN A 57 -6.24 -5.28 35.79
N ALA A 58 -5.10 -4.58 35.78
CA ALA A 58 -4.41 -4.18 37.00
C ALA A 58 -5.27 -3.25 37.88
N LEU A 59 -5.92 -2.26 37.26
CA LEU A 59 -6.84 -1.36 37.95
C LEU A 59 -8.03 -2.12 38.56
N ALA A 60 -8.62 -3.06 37.81
CA ALA A 60 -9.74 -3.87 38.30
C ALA A 60 -9.33 -4.72 39.51
N LYS A 61 -8.15 -5.37 39.45
CA LYS A 61 -7.60 -6.12 40.60
C LYS A 61 -7.37 -5.23 41.81
N ALA A 62 -6.81 -4.04 41.62
CA ALA A 62 -6.56 -3.08 42.71
C ALA A 62 -7.85 -2.53 43.35
N ARG A 63 -8.98 -2.56 42.65
CA ARG A 63 -10.30 -2.15 43.19
C ARG A 63 -11.03 -3.25 43.96
N LEU A 64 -10.61 -4.50 43.77
CA LEU A 64 -11.21 -5.68 44.43
C LEU A 64 -10.47 -6.08 45.71
N ASN A 65 -9.31 -5.46 45.97
CA ASN A 65 -8.54 -5.59 47.22
C ASN A 65 -8.76 -4.35 48.08
#